data_AF-A0A7X7SNF0-F1
#
_entry.id   AF-A0A7X7SNF0-F1
#
_cell.length_a   1.000
_cell.length_b   1.000
_cell.length_c   1.000
_cell.angle_alpha   90.00
_cell.angle_beta   90.00
_cell.angle_gamma   90.00
#
_symmetry.space_group_name_H-M   'P 1'
#
loop_
_entity.id
_entity.type
_entity.pdbx_description
1 polymer ?
#
loop_
_entity_poly.entity_id
_entity_poly.type
_entity_poly.pdbx_seq_one_letter_code
_entity_poly.pdbx_strand_id
1 'polypeptide(L)'
;MTTEARLRVAISSTTSGVALVFAAWILSFGFSAARTIAALAAALPLCAFLPSLARGRRRAYAALTLCLVAYLTFSLMELVANPAARAWASVSLLSTFALFVMLIAYLRVTRFGRADV
;
A
#
# COMPACT_ATOMS: atom_id res chain seq x y z
N MET A 1 -4.23 2.10 24.81
CA MET A 1 -4.36 1.61 23.41
C MET A 1 -3.65 0.28 23.30
N THR A 2 -4.35 -0.80 22.97
CA THR A 2 -3.76 -2.14 22.75
C THR A 2 -2.79 -2.10 21.56
N THR A 3 -1.71 -2.88 21.61
CA THR A 3 -0.66 -2.95 20.57
C THR A 3 -1.25 -3.19 19.16
N GLU A 4 -2.35 -3.94 19.10
CA GLU A 4 -3.12 -4.19 17.88
C GLU A 4 -3.74 -2.93 17.27
N ALA A 5 -4.33 -2.06 18.09
CA ALA A 5 -4.92 -0.80 17.62
C ALA A 5 -3.85 0.13 17.02
N ARG A 6 -2.66 0.19 17.63
CA ARG A 6 -1.52 0.95 17.10
C ARG A 6 -1.05 0.40 15.75
N LEU A 7 -0.94 -0.92 15.61
CA LEU A 7 -0.57 -1.54 14.33
C LEU A 7 -1.60 -1.26 13.23
N ARG A 8 -2.90 -1.36 13.54
CA ARG A 8 -3.96 -1.06 12.57
C ARG A 8 -3.90 0.37 12.08
N VAL A 9 -3.71 1.33 12.99
CA VAL A 9 -3.56 2.75 12.64
C VAL A 9 -2.33 2.94 11.76
N ALA A 10 -1.19 2.37 12.14
CA ALA A 10 0.05 2.51 11.37
C ALA A 10 -0.03 1.87 9.97
N ILE A 11 -0.71 0.72 9.83
CA ILE A 11 -0.94 0.11 8.51
C ILE A 11 -1.89 0.99 7.68
N SER A 12 -2.95 1.53 8.27
CA SER A 12 -3.88 2.41 7.56
C SER A 12 -3.22 3.72 7.11
N SER A 13 -2.42 4.36 7.97
CA SER A 13 -1.70 5.59 7.63
C SER A 13 -0.66 5.34 6.53
N THR A 14 0.07 4.22 6.61
CA THR A 14 1.04 3.83 5.58
C THR A 14 0.35 3.52 4.25
N THR A 15 -0.81 2.85 4.28
CA THR A 15 -1.62 2.59 3.07
C THR A 15 -2.06 3.88 2.40
N SER A 16 -2.54 4.85 3.18
CA SER A 16 -2.86 6.18 2.67
C SER A 16 -1.64 6.92 2.13
N GLY A 17 -0.49 6.80 2.80
CA GLY A 17 0.78 7.36 2.32
C GLY A 17 1.20 6.80 0.96
N VAL A 18 1.13 5.48 0.78
CA VAL A 18 1.42 4.82 -0.51
C VAL A 18 0.46 5.31 -1.60
N ALA A 19 -0.84 5.42 -1.31
CA ALA A 19 -1.81 5.95 -2.27
C ALA A 19 -1.50 7.39 -2.68
N LEU A 20 -1.09 8.25 -1.74
CA LEU A 20 -0.68 9.62 -2.01
C LEU A 20 0.60 9.70 -2.84
N VAL A 21 1.59 8.83 -2.58
CA VAL A 21 2.83 8.76 -3.37
C VAL A 21 2.51 8.44 -4.84
N PHE A 22 1.65 7.45 -5.09
CA PHE A 22 1.22 7.11 -6.46
C PHE A 22 0.43 8.24 -7.12
N ALA A 23 -0.47 8.90 -6.39
CA ALA A 23 -1.23 10.04 -6.91
C ALA A 23 -0.30 11.22 -7.25
N ALA A 24 0.64 11.54 -6.35
CA ALA A 24 1.63 12.60 -6.56
C ALA A 24 2.53 12.31 -7.76
N TRP A 25 2.98 11.06 -7.92
CA TRP A 25 3.78 10.64 -9.08
C TRP A 25 3.01 10.85 -10.40
N ILE A 26 1.75 10.39 -10.47
CA ILE A 26 0.93 10.52 -11.69
C ILE A 26 0.66 12.00 -12.03
N LEU A 27 0.43 12.84 -11.02
CA LEU A 27 0.18 14.27 -11.19
C LEU A 27 1.46 15.08 -11.46
N SER A 28 2.63 14.57 -11.08
CA SER A 28 3.93 15.24 -11.29
C SER A 28 4.27 15.43 -12.77
N PHE A 29 3.66 14.67 -13.67
CA PHE A 29 3.87 14.85 -15.11
C PHE A 29 2.99 15.97 -15.71
N GLY A 30 2.07 16.56 -14.94
CA GLY A 30 1.13 17.61 -15.35
C GLY A 30 -0.33 17.27 -15.08
N PHE A 31 -1.16 18.31 -14.91
CA PHE A 31 -2.59 18.20 -14.61
C PHE A 31 -3.43 17.99 -15.88
N SER A 32 -4.05 16.82 -16.00
CA SER A 32 -5.01 16.49 -17.07
C SER A 32 -6.12 15.61 -16.51
N ALA A 33 -7.34 15.72 -17.04
CA ALA A 33 -8.49 14.93 -16.60
C ALA A 33 -8.22 13.41 -16.68
N ALA A 34 -7.52 12.95 -17.72
CA ALA A 34 -7.15 11.54 -17.86
C ALA A 34 -6.22 11.07 -16.72
N ARG A 35 -5.35 11.96 -16.22
CA ARG A 35 -4.38 11.65 -15.17
C ARG A 35 -4.98 11.71 -13.78
N THR A 36 -5.92 12.63 -13.53
CA THR A 36 -6.70 12.58 -12.29
C THR A 36 -7.53 11.30 -12.21
N ILE A 37 -8.12 10.85 -13.33
CA ILE A 37 -8.80 9.56 -13.39
C ILE A 37 -7.82 8.40 -13.15
N ALA A 38 -6.63 8.42 -13.76
CA ALA A 38 -5.61 7.39 -13.54
C ALA A 38 -5.09 7.37 -12.09
N ALA A 39 -4.88 8.53 -11.48
CA ALA A 39 -4.48 8.66 -10.08
C ALA A 39 -5.57 8.11 -9.15
N LEU A 40 -6.83 8.44 -9.41
CA LEU A 40 -7.96 7.88 -8.68
C LEU A 40 -8.05 6.37 -8.87
N ALA A 41 -7.93 5.86 -10.10
CA ALA A 41 -7.96 4.43 -10.39
C ALA A 41 -6.83 3.66 -9.68
N ALA A 42 -5.63 4.25 -9.59
CA ALA A 42 -4.50 3.68 -8.88
C ALA A 42 -4.67 3.75 -7.34
N ALA A 43 -5.31 4.79 -6.80
CA ALA A 43 -5.53 4.94 -5.36
C ALA A 43 -6.76 4.15 -4.88
N LEU A 44 -7.77 3.94 -5.74
CA LEU A 44 -9.06 3.34 -5.39
C LEU A 44 -8.95 1.95 -4.74
N PRO A 45 -8.20 0.98 -5.29
CA PRO A 45 -8.10 -0.35 -4.68
C PRO A 45 -7.42 -0.28 -3.31
N LEU A 46 -6.39 0.56 -3.13
CA LEU A 46 -5.76 0.78 -1.82
C LEU A 46 -6.76 1.38 -0.82
N CYS A 47 -7.52 2.38 -1.26
CA CYS A 47 -8.55 3.04 -0.46
C CYS A 47 -9.72 2.11 -0.10
N ALA A 48 -10.11 1.21 -1.00
CA ALA A 48 -11.20 0.26 -0.79
C ALA A 48 -10.92 -0.73 0.34
N PHE A 49 -9.65 -1.04 0.61
CA PHE A 49 -9.26 -1.93 1.70
C PHE A 49 -9.29 -1.24 3.08
N LEU A 50 -9.17 0.09 3.20
CA LEU A 50 -9.18 0.82 4.48
C LEU A 50 -10.36 0.49 5.41
N PRO A 51 -11.64 0.53 4.98
CA PRO A 51 -12.77 0.21 5.85
C PRO A 51 -12.80 -1.27 6.28
N SER A 52 -12.14 -2.15 5.53
CA SER A 52 -12.01 -3.57 5.85
C SER A 52 -10.84 -3.84 6.80
N LEU A 53 -9.76 -3.06 6.68
CA LEU A 53 -8.65 -3.00 7.64
C LEU A 53 -9.11 -2.52 9.02
N ALA A 54 -9.92 -1.45 9.06
CA ALA A 54 -10.47 -0.90 10.29
C ALA A 54 -11.34 -1.92 11.04
N ARG A 55 -12.13 -2.71 10.31
CA ARG A 55 -12.93 -3.83 10.85
C ARG A 55 -12.11 -5.05 11.27
N GLY A 56 -10.79 -5.06 11.06
CA GLY A 56 -9.92 -6.17 11.50
C GLY A 56 -10.09 -7.47 10.74
N ARG A 57 -10.70 -7.45 9.55
CA ARG A 57 -10.93 -8.67 8.78
C ARG A 57 -9.61 -9.20 8.22
N ARG A 58 -9.06 -10.28 8.79
CA ARG A 58 -7.78 -10.88 8.39
C ARG A 58 -7.67 -11.17 6.88
N ARG A 59 -8.77 -11.56 6.24
CA ARG A 59 -8.83 -11.78 4.77
C ARG A 59 -8.52 -10.51 3.97
N ALA A 60 -8.89 -9.33 4.47
CA ALA A 60 -8.58 -8.05 3.82
C ALA A 60 -7.08 -7.73 3.86
N TYR A 61 -6.39 -8.08 4.96
CA TYR A 61 -4.93 -7.94 5.06
C TYR A 61 -4.21 -8.85 4.06
N ALA A 62 -4.66 -10.10 3.91
CA ALA A 62 -4.11 -11.03 2.91
C ALA A 62 -4.41 -10.58 1.46
N ALA A 63 -5.63 -10.10 1.19
CA ALA A 63 -5.98 -9.55 -0.12
C ALA A 63 -5.15 -8.30 -0.45
N LEU A 64 -4.91 -7.43 0.52
CA LEU A 64 -4.06 -6.26 0.34
C LEU A 64 -2.60 -6.65 0.05
N THR A 65 -2.06 -7.69 0.70
CA THR A 65 -0.72 -8.19 0.36
C THR A 65 -0.63 -8.69 -1.09
N LEU A 66 -1.66 -9.38 -1.60
CA LEU A 66 -1.69 -9.80 -3.01
C LEU A 66 -1.77 -8.60 -3.96
N CYS A 67 -2.56 -7.59 -3.60
CA CYS A 67 -2.66 -6.35 -4.38
C CYS A 67 -1.31 -5.61 -4.42
N LEU A 68 -0.61 -5.50 -3.29
CA LEU A 68 0.70 -4.85 -3.18
C LEU A 68 1.77 -5.50 -4.06
N VAL A 69 1.70 -6.80 -4.31
CA VAL A 69 2.63 -7.47 -5.24
C VAL A 69 2.53 -6.86 -6.64
N ALA A 70 1.33 -6.53 -7.13
CA ALA A 70 1.19 -5.86 -8.43
C ALA A 70 1.83 -4.47 -8.44
N TYR A 71 1.68 -3.69 -7.36
CA TYR A 71 2.31 -2.37 -7.22
C TYR A 71 3.84 -2.44 -7.09
N LEU A 72 4.36 -3.47 -6.43
CA LEU A 72 5.80 -3.74 -6.35
C LEU A 72 6.36 -4.06 -7.72
N THR A 73 5.73 -4.99 -8.45
CA THR A 73 6.14 -5.36 -9.82
C THR A 73 6.11 -4.15 -10.75
N PHE A 74 5.05 -3.34 -10.69
CA PHE A 74 4.94 -2.12 -11.48
C PHE A 74 6.04 -1.12 -11.16
N SER A 75 6.28 -0.82 -9.88
CA SER A 75 7.32 0.12 -9.45
C SER A 75 8.72 -0.39 -9.84
N LEU A 76 8.95 -1.70 -9.74
CA LEU A 76 10.22 -2.31 -10.14
C LEU A 76 10.43 -2.23 -11.65
N MET A 77 9.39 -2.50 -12.45
CA MET A 77 9.46 -2.35 -13.90
C MET A 77 9.78 -0.91 -14.30
N GLU A 78 9.06 0.07 -13.75
CA GLU A 78 9.29 1.48 -14.07
C GLU A 78 10.67 1.96 -13.62
N LEU A 79 11.18 1.46 -12.48
CA LEU A 79 12.54 1.76 -12.02
C LEU A 79 13.61 1.32 -13.03
N VAL A 80 13.43 0.16 -13.65
CA VAL A 80 14.37 -0.39 -14.63
C VAL A 80 14.17 0.26 -16.00
N ALA A 81 12.93 0.39 -16.44
CA ALA A 81 12.57 0.80 -17.80
C ALA A 81 12.64 2.32 -18.03
N ASN A 82 12.32 3.14 -17.04
CA ASN A 82 12.14 4.58 -17.22
C ASN A 82 13.10 5.41 -16.35
N PRO A 83 14.21 5.93 -16.91
CA PRO A 83 15.21 6.67 -16.14
C PRO A 83 14.65 7.97 -15.53
N ALA A 84 13.68 8.62 -16.18
CA ALA A 84 13.07 9.85 -15.69
C ALA A 84 12.14 9.61 -14.49
N ALA A 85 11.56 8.42 -14.38
CA ALA A 85 10.67 8.07 -13.29
C ALA A 85 11.37 7.37 -12.11
N ARG A 86 12.67 7.09 -12.19
CA ARG A 86 13.42 6.31 -11.19
C ARG A 86 13.27 6.79 -9.76
N ALA A 87 13.32 8.11 -9.54
CA ALA A 87 13.18 8.67 -8.20
C ALA A 87 11.81 8.32 -7.59
N TRP A 88 10.74 8.57 -8.35
CA TRP A 88 9.37 8.25 -7.94
C TRP A 88 9.16 6.75 -7.79
N ALA A 89 9.65 5.95 -8.74
CA ALA A 89 9.57 4.49 -8.72
C ALA A 89 10.34 3.89 -7.52
N SER A 90 11.46 4.50 -7.10
CA SER A 90 12.22 4.05 -5.92
C SER A 90 11.46 4.33 -4.63
N VAL A 91 10.86 5.53 -4.51
CA VAL A 91 10.07 5.93 -3.33
C VAL A 91 8.79 5.10 -3.24
N SER A 92 8.11 4.87 -4.36
CA SER A 92 6.92 4.01 -4.41
C SER A 92 7.29 2.57 -4.04
N LEU A 93 8.35 2.01 -4.63
CA LEU A 93 8.83 0.66 -4.35
C LEU A 93 9.15 0.48 -2.87
N LEU A 94 9.92 1.40 -2.27
CA LEU A 94 10.32 1.31 -0.87
C LEU A 94 9.13 1.46 0.08
N SER A 95 8.20 2.37 -0.20
CA SER A 95 6.98 2.57 0.60
C SER A 95 6.05 1.36 0.52
N THR A 96 5.82 0.83 -0.70
CA THR A 96 5.01 -0.36 -0.94
C THR A 96 5.65 -1.60 -0.28
N PHE A 97 6.98 -1.72 -0.32
CA PHE A 97 7.70 -2.82 0.33
C PHE A 97 7.61 -2.74 1.86
N ALA A 98 7.79 -1.56 2.45
CA ALA A 98 7.62 -1.35 3.88
C ALA A 98 6.20 -1.74 4.34
N LEU A 99 5.17 -1.33 3.60
CA LEU A 99 3.78 -1.71 3.87
C LEU A 99 3.56 -3.22 3.75
N PHE A 100 4.16 -3.85 2.74
CA PHE A 100 4.08 -5.31 2.55
C PHE A 100 4.69 -6.06 3.75
N VAL A 101 5.88 -5.67 4.20
CA VAL A 101 6.54 -6.26 5.39
C VAL A 101 5.67 -6.05 6.64
N MET A 102 5.10 -4.86 6.82
CA MET A 102 4.25 -4.54 7.96
C MET A 102 2.97 -5.39 8.00
N LEU A 103 2.35 -5.65 6.85
CA LEU A 103 1.20 -6.55 6.73
C LEU A 103 1.55 -8.00 7.07
N ILE A 104 2.70 -8.49 6.62
CA ILE A 104 3.18 -9.83 6.97
C ILE A 104 3.43 -9.93 8.48
N ALA A 105 4.11 -8.94 9.06
CA ALA A 105 4.36 -8.89 10.50
C ALA A 105 3.05 -8.93 11.31
N TYR A 106 2.05 -8.14 10.91
CA TYR A 106 0.72 -8.17 11.52
C TYR A 106 0.05 -9.55 11.41
N LEU A 107 0.06 -10.15 10.21
CA LEU A 107 -0.53 -11.46 9.97
C LEU A 107 0.15 -12.59 10.76
N ARG A 108 1.46 -12.46 11.02
CA ARG A 108 2.27 -13.40 11.82
C ARG A 108 1.95 -13.24 13.30
N VAL A 109 2.01 -12.02 13.85
CA VAL A 109 1.71 -11.74 15.27
C VAL A 109 0.29 -12.18 15.62
N THR A 110 -0.69 -11.86 14.77
CA THR A 110 -2.09 -12.27 14.96
C THR A 110 -2.34 -13.77 14.76
N ARG A 111 -1.39 -14.51 14.16
CA ARG A 111 -1.45 -15.98 14.06
C ARG A 111 -1.01 -16.64 15.37
N PHE A 112 0.10 -16.17 15.94
CA PHE A 112 0.71 -16.78 17.13
C PHE A 112 -0.10 -16.51 18.40
N GLY A 113 -0.63 -15.29 18.60
CA GLY A 113 -1.48 -14.98 19.77
C GLY A 113 -2.83 -15.73 19.82
N ARG A 114 -3.11 -16.60 18.84
CA ARG A 114 -4.30 -17.47 18.79
C ARG A 114 -3.96 -18.96 18.94
N ALA A 115 -2.67 -19.29 18.98
CA ALA A 115 -2.18 -20.64 19.25
C ALA A 115 -1.90 -20.88 20.75
N ASP A 116 -1.80 -19.78 21.52
CA ASP A 116 -1.54 -19.78 22.97
C ASP A 116 -2.85 -19.65 23.81
N VAL A 117 -4.02 -19.79 23.19
CA VAL A 117 -5.36 -19.80 23.83
C VAL A 117 -6.08 -21.08 23.45
#